data_AF-A0A3D6C3B5-F1
#
_entry.id   AF-A0A3D6C3B5-F1
#
_cell.length_a   1.000
_cell.length_b   1.000
_cell.length_c   1.000
_cell.angle_alpha   90.00
_cell.angle_beta   90.00
_cell.angle_gamma   90.00
#
_symmetry.space_group_name_H-M   'P 1'
#
loop_
_entity.id
_entity.type
_entity.pdbx_description
1 polymer ?
#
loop_
_entity_poly.entity_id
_entity_poly.type
_entity_poly.pdbx_seq_one_letter_code
_entity_poly.pdbx_strand_id
1 'polypeptide(L)'
;MKKILVMAILTVLFSCTAYASDWNFYGQARLSTFYERVDNNIFRGGGDTRDYAQNLNGNARIGARVKASDQVSGRFEYGAVDGDANLRLLYGEWDFGKGTLIIGQSYTPFLVVTSQAYNSGDLNLGDTNLAYYGTIYSGREPQIGLKIGGLYIAAVAPETDLDDGANSPTTETRLPEIHAKYTFPGPNWHVSILGGLGTF
;
A
#
# COMPACT_ATOMS: atom_id res chain seq x y z
N MET A 1 -9.00 7.67 54.55
CA MET A 1 -9.57 8.41 53.39
C MET A 1 -8.53 8.73 52.31
N LYS A 2 -7.44 9.46 52.58
CA LYS A 2 -6.40 9.76 51.56
C LYS A 2 -5.79 8.54 50.85
N LYS A 3 -5.51 7.44 51.57
CA LYS A 3 -4.94 6.20 50.98
C LYS A 3 -5.93 5.45 50.07
N ILE A 4 -7.22 5.54 50.34
CA ILE A 4 -8.29 4.92 49.52
C ILE A 4 -8.47 5.72 48.23
N LEU A 5 -8.42 7.06 48.32
CA LEU A 5 -8.47 7.94 47.15
C LEU A 5 -7.28 7.70 46.22
N VAL A 6 -6.06 7.54 46.76
CA VAL A 6 -4.86 7.24 45.96
C VAL A 6 -4.95 5.87 45.29
N MET A 7 -5.45 4.84 45.99
CA MET A 7 -5.67 3.51 45.39
C MET A 7 -6.73 3.54 44.29
N ALA A 8 -7.82 4.30 44.47
CA ALA A 8 -8.87 4.47 43.47
C ALA A 8 -8.38 5.25 42.23
N ILE A 9 -7.53 6.26 42.44
CA ILE A 9 -6.89 6.99 41.33
C ILE A 9 -5.90 6.08 40.60
N LEU A 10 -5.10 5.28 41.32
CA LEU A 10 -4.19 4.32 40.69
C LEU A 10 -4.96 3.28 39.87
N THR A 11 -6.05 2.70 40.38
CA THR A 11 -6.83 1.71 39.63
C THR A 11 -7.53 2.30 38.40
N VAL A 12 -7.95 3.57 38.43
CA VAL A 12 -8.47 4.28 37.25
C VAL A 12 -7.35 4.59 36.24
N LEU A 13 -6.16 4.97 36.70
CA LEU A 13 -5.01 5.21 35.82
C LEU A 13 -4.48 3.92 35.18
N PHE A 14 -4.55 2.77 35.88
CA PHE A 14 -4.20 1.45 35.34
C PHE A 14 -5.32 0.82 34.48
N SER A 15 -6.59 1.23 34.63
CA SER A 15 -7.66 0.77 33.74
C SER A 15 -7.69 1.54 32.40
N CYS A 16 -7.14 2.76 32.36
CA CYS A 16 -6.96 3.51 31.11
C CYS A 16 -5.91 2.92 30.16
N THR A 17 -5.08 1.95 30.57
CA THR A 17 -4.13 1.25 29.68
C THR A 17 -4.70 -0.02 29.04
N ALA A 18 -5.98 -0.33 29.28
CA ALA A 18 -6.69 -1.45 28.68
C ALA A 18 -7.86 -0.97 27.80
N TYR A 19 -7.64 0.07 26.99
CA TYR A 19 -8.34 0.11 25.70
C TYR A 19 -7.83 -1.10 24.94
N ALA A 20 -8.53 -2.23 25.08
CA ALA A 20 -8.29 -3.40 24.26
C ALA A 20 -8.43 -2.90 22.83
N SER A 21 -7.30 -2.74 22.15
CA SER A 21 -7.34 -2.42 20.73
C SER A 21 -8.04 -3.59 20.06
N ASP A 22 -9.00 -3.33 19.19
CA ASP A 22 -9.63 -4.41 18.44
C ASP A 22 -8.68 -4.82 17.32
N TRP A 23 -8.16 -6.04 17.40
CA TRP A 23 -7.32 -6.64 16.37
C TRP A 23 -8.17 -7.53 15.48
N ASN A 24 -8.33 -7.12 14.22
CA ASN A 24 -9.00 -7.93 13.21
C ASN A 24 -7.96 -8.43 12.20
N PHE A 25 -7.50 -9.65 12.42
CA PHE A 25 -6.57 -10.33 11.52
C PHE A 25 -7.27 -10.78 10.24
N TYR A 26 -6.59 -10.61 9.12
CA TYR A 26 -7.06 -11.03 7.80
C TYR A 26 -5.88 -11.49 6.96
N GLY A 27 -6.19 -12.19 5.87
CA GLY A 27 -5.17 -12.66 4.95
C GLY A 27 -5.77 -13.52 3.86
N GLN A 28 -4.89 -14.00 2.98
CA GLN A 28 -5.22 -14.94 1.94
C GLN A 28 -3.96 -15.72 1.53
N ALA A 29 -4.11 -17.03 1.39
CA ALA A 29 -3.16 -17.89 0.70
C ALA A 29 -3.62 -18.02 -0.76
N ARG A 30 -2.69 -17.84 -1.71
CA ARG A 30 -3.01 -17.86 -3.15
C ARG A 30 -1.89 -18.56 -3.91
N LEU A 31 -2.27 -19.44 -4.83
CA LEU A 31 -1.37 -20.10 -5.77
C LEU A 31 -1.65 -19.55 -7.18
N SER A 32 -0.61 -19.19 -7.91
CA SER A 32 -0.72 -18.88 -9.33
C SER A 32 -0.39 -20.11 -10.15
N THR A 33 -1.17 -20.36 -11.21
CA THR A 33 -0.89 -21.45 -12.16
C THR A 33 -1.23 -20.97 -13.56
N PHE A 34 -0.23 -20.87 -14.43
CA PHE A 34 -0.39 -20.36 -15.79
C PHE A 34 0.44 -21.18 -16.80
N TYR A 35 -0.03 -21.22 -18.03
CA TYR A 35 0.76 -21.64 -19.18
C TYR A 35 1.07 -20.39 -19.99
N GLU A 36 2.34 -20.03 -20.06
CA GLU A 36 2.81 -18.74 -20.54
C GLU A 36 3.47 -18.92 -21.90
N ARG A 37 3.25 -17.95 -22.78
CA ARG A 37 4.01 -17.81 -24.02
C ARG A 37 4.53 -16.38 -24.06
N VAL A 38 5.85 -16.24 -24.01
CA VAL A 38 6.52 -14.95 -24.06
C VAL A 38 7.30 -14.90 -25.36
N ASP A 39 6.93 -13.94 -26.20
CA ASP A 39 7.69 -13.64 -27.42
C ASP A 39 8.78 -12.63 -27.03
N ASN A 40 10.04 -13.07 -27.03
CA ASN A 40 11.14 -12.28 -26.49
C ASN A 40 11.78 -11.40 -27.57
N ASN A 41 12.33 -10.25 -27.15
CA ASN A 41 13.04 -9.38 -28.08
C ASN A 41 14.37 -10.03 -28.51
N ILE A 42 14.40 -10.51 -29.75
CA ILE A 42 15.58 -11.12 -30.39
C ILE A 42 16.81 -10.20 -30.39
N PHE A 43 16.62 -8.87 -30.36
CA PHE A 43 17.71 -7.89 -30.33
C PHE A 43 18.34 -7.71 -28.94
N ARG A 44 17.73 -8.28 -27.89
CA ARG A 44 18.33 -8.41 -26.54
C ARG A 44 18.81 -9.82 -26.23
N GLY A 45 18.89 -10.70 -27.24
CA GLY A 45 19.39 -12.07 -27.11
C GLY A 45 18.41 -13.07 -26.48
N GLY A 46 17.14 -12.69 -26.33
CA GLY A 46 16.09 -13.60 -25.83
C GLY A 46 15.43 -14.38 -26.97
N GLY A 47 15.21 -15.69 -26.76
CA GLY A 47 14.37 -16.52 -27.63
C GLY A 47 12.96 -16.67 -27.05
N ASP A 48 11.97 -16.91 -27.91
CA ASP A 48 10.59 -17.13 -27.48
C ASP A 48 10.49 -18.36 -26.56
N THR A 49 9.68 -18.26 -25.50
CA THR A 49 9.48 -19.35 -24.54
C THR A 49 8.03 -19.77 -24.42
N ARG A 50 7.82 -21.00 -23.93
CA ARG A 50 6.51 -21.62 -23.67
C ARG A 50 6.58 -22.47 -22.41
N ASP A 51 6.18 -21.90 -21.29
CA ASP A 51 6.49 -22.46 -20.00
C ASP A 51 5.23 -22.67 -19.15
N TYR A 52 5.29 -23.71 -18.31
CA TYR A 52 4.35 -23.85 -17.20
C TYR A 52 4.89 -23.09 -15.99
N ALA A 53 4.11 -22.16 -15.47
CA ALA A 53 4.46 -21.37 -14.30
C ALA A 53 3.53 -21.72 -13.13
N GLN A 54 4.13 -22.09 -11.99
CA GLN A 54 3.41 -22.24 -10.73
C GLN A 54 4.25 -21.70 -9.57
N ASN A 55 3.69 -20.77 -8.81
CA ASN A 55 4.34 -20.16 -7.67
C ASN A 55 3.32 -19.68 -6.61
N LEU A 56 3.82 -19.41 -5.40
CA LEU A 56 3.04 -18.64 -4.43
C LEU A 56 2.74 -17.28 -5.05
N ASN A 57 1.46 -16.92 -5.10
CA ASN A 57 1.05 -15.68 -5.75
C ASN A 57 1.55 -14.48 -4.93
N GLY A 58 2.16 -13.47 -5.56
CA GLY A 58 2.70 -12.29 -4.86
C GLY A 58 1.68 -11.43 -4.09
N ASN A 59 0.38 -11.66 -4.30
CA ASN A 59 -0.70 -11.07 -3.48
C ASN A 59 -1.14 -11.96 -2.31
N ALA A 60 -0.51 -13.12 -2.08
CA ALA A 60 -0.63 -13.86 -0.82
C ALA A 60 -0.09 -13.00 0.33
N ARG A 61 -0.83 -12.93 1.44
CA ARG A 61 -0.58 -11.95 2.50
C ARG A 61 -1.29 -12.27 3.80
N ILE A 62 -0.78 -11.68 4.87
CA ILE A 62 -1.38 -11.64 6.20
C ILE A 62 -1.28 -10.22 6.76
N GLY A 63 -2.26 -9.80 7.54
CA GLY A 63 -2.23 -8.50 8.21
C GLY A 63 -3.29 -8.40 9.29
N ALA A 64 -3.35 -7.23 9.92
CA ALA A 64 -4.46 -6.89 10.80
C ALA A 64 -4.88 -5.44 10.63
N ARG A 65 -6.17 -5.20 10.86
CA ARG A 65 -6.69 -3.86 11.16
C ARG A 65 -6.73 -3.72 12.68
N VAL A 66 -6.17 -2.64 13.18
CA VAL A 66 -6.06 -2.38 14.62
C VAL A 66 -6.86 -1.12 14.92
N LYS A 67 -7.87 -1.21 15.78
CA LYS A 67 -8.63 -0.05 16.24
C LYS A 67 -8.23 0.27 17.68
N ALA A 68 -7.58 1.42 17.90
CA ALA A 68 -7.20 1.86 19.24
C ALA A 68 -8.32 2.67 19.91
N SER A 69 -9.12 3.39 19.11
CA SER A 69 -10.32 4.11 19.55
C SER A 69 -11.25 4.34 18.36
N ASP A 70 -12.37 5.04 18.56
CA ASP A 70 -13.25 5.44 17.45
C ASP A 70 -12.59 6.38 16.43
N GLN A 71 -11.54 7.10 16.84
CA GLN A 71 -10.84 8.07 16.01
C GLN A 71 -9.49 7.58 15.52
N VAL A 72 -8.85 6.65 16.25
CA VAL A 72 -7.49 6.19 15.94
C VAL A 72 -7.51 4.72 15.57
N SER A 73 -7.04 4.44 14.36
CA SER A 73 -6.88 3.07 13.86
C SER A 73 -5.57 2.93 13.09
N GLY A 74 -5.27 1.73 12.65
CA GLY A 74 -4.10 1.45 11.86
C GLY A 74 -4.20 0.11 11.16
N ARG A 75 -3.23 -0.16 10.30
CA ARG A 75 -3.15 -1.40 9.55
C ARG A 75 -1.70 -1.77 9.31
N PHE A 76 -1.42 -3.06 9.50
CA PHE A 76 -0.22 -3.67 8.93
C PHE A 76 -0.61 -4.79 7.97
N GLU A 77 0.25 -5.04 6.98
CA GLU A 77 0.11 -6.11 6.01
C GLU A 77 1.50 -6.53 5.54
N TYR A 78 1.80 -7.82 5.65
CA TYR A 78 2.97 -8.46 5.07
C TYR A 78 2.54 -9.37 3.92
N GLY A 79 3.22 -9.28 2.79
CA GLY A 79 3.11 -10.26 1.70
C GLY A 79 4.11 -11.40 1.87
N ALA A 80 4.07 -12.34 0.94
CA ALA A 80 4.97 -13.50 0.89
C ALA A 80 5.45 -13.72 -0.56
N VAL A 81 6.27 -12.81 -1.07
CA VAL A 81 6.85 -12.94 -2.43
C VAL A 81 8.06 -13.86 -2.33
N ASP A 82 8.10 -14.93 -3.14
CA ASP A 82 9.18 -15.93 -3.15
C ASP A 82 9.53 -16.56 -1.78
N GLY A 83 8.57 -16.54 -0.86
CA GLY A 83 8.75 -17.04 0.51
C GLY A 83 9.27 -16.01 1.51
N ASP A 84 9.63 -14.81 1.05
CA ASP A 84 10.09 -13.71 1.89
C ASP A 84 8.93 -12.82 2.35
N ALA A 85 8.96 -12.46 3.63
CA ALA A 85 8.00 -11.52 4.19
C ALA A 85 8.33 -10.09 3.73
N ASN A 86 7.45 -9.48 2.93
CA ASN A 86 7.63 -8.11 2.46
C ASN A 86 6.58 -7.17 3.06
N LEU A 87 7.01 -6.00 3.54
CA LEU A 87 6.09 -5.00 4.07
C LEU A 87 5.24 -4.45 2.92
N ARG A 88 3.91 -4.56 3.07
CA ARG A 88 2.96 -3.99 2.11
C ARG A 88 2.31 -2.75 2.68
N LEU A 89 1.81 -2.81 3.91
CA LEU A 89 1.16 -1.70 4.58
C LEU A 89 1.68 -1.62 6.02
N LEU A 90 1.94 -0.41 6.47
CA LEU A 90 2.20 -0.09 7.87
C LEU A 90 1.89 1.38 8.09
N TYR A 91 0.69 1.66 8.56
CA TYR A 91 0.23 3.03 8.74
C TYR A 91 -0.79 3.15 9.86
N GLY A 92 -0.89 4.37 10.40
CA GLY A 92 -1.95 4.81 11.29
C GLY A 92 -2.91 5.75 10.57
N GLU A 93 -4.16 5.77 11.02
CA GLU A 93 -5.20 6.69 10.60
C GLU A 93 -5.78 7.41 11.81
N TRP A 94 -5.97 8.73 11.68
CA TRP A 94 -6.71 9.55 12.62
C TRP A 94 -7.92 10.18 11.93
N ASP A 95 -9.11 9.69 12.27
CA ASP A 95 -10.38 10.29 11.88
C ASP A 95 -10.74 11.41 12.87
N PHE A 96 -10.66 12.65 12.38
CA PHE A 96 -11.03 13.86 13.12
C PHE A 96 -12.46 14.34 12.77
N GLY A 97 -13.29 13.47 12.21
CA GLY A 97 -14.70 13.66 11.90
C GLY A 97 -14.98 14.33 10.55
N LYS A 98 -14.22 15.37 10.21
CA LYS A 98 -14.32 16.04 8.89
C LYS A 98 -13.42 15.40 7.83
N GLY A 99 -12.57 14.47 8.22
CA GLY A 99 -11.60 13.83 7.36
C GLY A 99 -10.70 12.89 8.15
N THR A 100 -9.77 12.27 7.42
CA THR A 100 -8.85 11.27 7.96
C THR A 100 -7.43 11.64 7.58
N LEU A 101 -6.57 11.77 8.59
CA LEU A 101 -5.12 11.87 8.42
C LEU A 101 -4.52 10.47 8.38
N ILE A 102 -3.61 10.21 7.46
CA ILE A 102 -2.92 8.93 7.27
C ILE A 102 -1.42 9.20 7.39
N ILE A 103 -0.73 8.38 8.20
CA ILE A 103 0.73 8.47 8.36
C ILE A 103 1.32 7.07 8.25
N GLY A 104 2.29 6.89 7.34
CA GLY A 104 3.02 5.64 7.15
C GLY A 104 2.92 5.12 5.73
N GLN A 105 3.28 3.85 5.54
CA GLN A 105 3.28 3.19 4.23
C GLN A 105 1.88 2.67 3.89
N SER A 106 1.24 3.31 2.90
CA SER A 106 -0.14 3.02 2.49
C SER A 106 -0.31 3.14 0.98
N TYR A 107 -1.49 2.81 0.47
CA TYR A 107 -1.83 3.13 -0.92
C TYR A 107 -1.87 4.64 -1.12
N THR A 108 -1.14 5.12 -2.13
CA THR A 108 -1.14 6.52 -2.54
C THR A 108 -2.47 6.89 -3.21
N PRO A 109 -2.72 8.18 -3.48
CA PRO A 109 -3.86 8.59 -4.30
C PRO A 109 -3.92 7.92 -5.68
N PHE A 110 -2.76 7.58 -6.26
CA PHE A 110 -2.60 6.92 -7.55
C PHE A 110 -2.74 5.40 -7.43
N LEU A 111 -3.98 4.95 -7.25
CA LEU A 111 -4.35 3.55 -7.28
C LEU A 111 -5.56 3.37 -8.20
N VAL A 112 -5.29 2.99 -9.45
CA VAL A 112 -6.29 2.58 -10.43
C VAL A 112 -5.97 1.17 -10.89
N VAL A 113 -6.35 0.17 -10.09
CA VAL A 113 -6.01 -1.23 -10.38
C VAL A 113 -7.17 -1.97 -11.02
N THR A 114 -6.84 -2.95 -11.85
CA THR A 114 -7.80 -3.90 -12.41
C THR A 114 -7.96 -5.10 -11.48
N SER A 115 -8.92 -5.99 -11.78
CA SER A 115 -9.03 -7.30 -11.11
C SER A 115 -8.39 -8.43 -11.92
N GLN A 116 -7.47 -8.09 -12.83
CA GLN A 116 -6.69 -9.07 -13.57
C GLN A 116 -5.78 -9.81 -12.58
N ALA A 117 -5.65 -11.13 -12.74
CA ALA A 117 -5.00 -12.01 -11.77
C ALA A 117 -3.71 -12.67 -12.28
N TYR A 118 -3.22 -12.24 -13.45
CA TYR A 118 -2.09 -12.89 -14.11
C TYR A 118 -0.75 -12.37 -13.59
N ASN A 119 0.18 -13.30 -13.47
CA ASN A 119 1.55 -13.09 -13.00
C ASN A 119 2.42 -12.73 -14.21
N SER A 120 3.03 -11.54 -14.24
CA SER A 120 4.05 -11.27 -15.25
C SER A 120 5.34 -12.01 -14.88
N GLY A 121 5.59 -13.16 -15.51
CA GLY A 121 6.78 -13.99 -15.29
C GLY A 121 8.10 -13.23 -15.41
N ASP A 122 8.18 -12.22 -16.27
CA ASP A 122 9.41 -11.43 -16.50
C ASP A 122 9.86 -10.58 -15.30
N LEU A 123 9.00 -10.38 -14.30
CA LEU A 123 9.29 -9.47 -13.19
C LEU A 123 9.53 -10.20 -11.86
N ASN A 124 9.18 -11.48 -11.72
CA ASN A 124 9.14 -12.16 -10.41
C ASN A 124 8.31 -11.41 -9.34
N LEU A 125 7.46 -10.45 -9.73
CA LEU A 125 6.71 -9.59 -8.80
C LEU A 125 5.29 -10.12 -8.47
N GLY A 126 4.90 -11.27 -9.02
CA GLY A 126 3.58 -11.86 -8.80
C GLY A 126 2.46 -11.19 -9.60
N ASP A 127 1.25 -11.17 -9.02
CA ASP A 127 0.06 -10.56 -9.62
C ASP A 127 0.14 -9.02 -9.58
N THR A 128 0.51 -8.45 -10.73
CA THR A 128 0.73 -7.01 -10.90
C THR A 128 -0.53 -6.25 -11.31
N ASN A 129 -1.71 -6.89 -11.43
CA ASN A 129 -2.98 -6.26 -11.82
C ASN A 129 -2.90 -5.32 -13.05
N LEU A 130 -2.04 -5.65 -14.02
CA LEU A 130 -1.69 -4.80 -15.18
C LEU A 130 -0.98 -3.48 -14.85
N ALA A 131 -0.34 -3.34 -13.68
CA ALA A 131 0.44 -2.15 -13.30
C ALA A 131 1.45 -1.75 -14.38
N TYR A 132 2.07 -2.73 -15.04
CA TYR A 132 3.06 -2.53 -16.11
C TYR A 132 2.46 -2.26 -17.49
N TYR A 133 1.14 -2.32 -17.63
CA TYR A 133 0.43 -2.22 -18.90
C TYR A 133 -0.53 -1.01 -18.93
N GLY A 134 -0.10 0.14 -18.39
CA GLY A 134 -0.82 1.41 -18.50
C GLY A 134 -1.76 1.75 -17.34
N THR A 135 -1.76 0.94 -16.29
CA THR A 135 -2.45 1.27 -15.03
C THR A 135 -1.76 2.43 -14.32
N ILE A 136 -2.53 3.39 -13.81
CA ILE A 136 -2.02 4.46 -12.94
C ILE A 136 -1.86 3.88 -11.53
N TYR A 137 -0.65 3.44 -11.21
CA TYR A 137 -0.31 2.90 -9.90
C TYR A 137 1.07 3.38 -9.46
N SER A 138 1.15 4.06 -8.32
CA SER A 138 2.42 4.52 -7.75
C SER A 138 2.79 3.76 -6.47
N GLY A 139 2.39 2.49 -6.37
CA GLY A 139 2.87 1.64 -5.28
C GLY A 139 2.14 1.81 -3.94
N ARG A 140 2.87 1.46 -2.88
CA ARG A 140 2.45 1.57 -1.48
C ARG A 140 3.60 2.22 -0.76
N GLU A 141 3.51 3.53 -0.64
CA GLU A 141 4.65 4.36 -0.25
C GLU A 141 4.45 5.00 1.11
N PRO A 142 5.56 5.25 1.84
CA PRO A 142 5.55 6.13 3.00
C PRO A 142 4.96 7.49 2.62
N GLN A 143 3.96 7.94 3.37
CA GLN A 143 3.28 9.19 3.07
C GLN A 143 2.66 9.84 4.30
N ILE A 144 2.35 11.13 4.14
CA ILE A 144 1.40 11.87 4.97
C ILE A 144 0.20 12.21 4.08
N GLY A 145 -0.92 11.52 4.31
CA GLY A 145 -2.12 11.60 3.49
C GLY A 145 -3.29 12.26 4.23
N LEU A 146 -4.14 12.97 3.49
CA LEU A 146 -5.34 13.62 4.00
C LEU A 146 -6.53 13.29 3.10
N LYS A 147 -7.57 12.68 3.69
CA LYS A 147 -8.85 12.40 3.02
C LYS A 147 -9.94 13.31 3.57
N ILE A 148 -10.67 14.01 2.70
CA ILE A 148 -11.82 14.86 3.04
C ILE A 148 -12.89 14.67 1.98
N GLY A 149 -14.00 14.01 2.32
CA GLY A 149 -15.05 13.67 1.35
C GLY A 149 -14.48 12.84 0.19
N GLY A 150 -14.69 13.30 -1.04
CA GLY A 150 -14.13 12.66 -2.25
C GLY A 150 -12.66 12.97 -2.53
N LEU A 151 -12.04 13.90 -1.80
CA LEU A 151 -10.65 14.31 -2.00
C LEU A 151 -9.69 13.42 -1.19
N TYR A 152 -8.60 13.00 -1.82
CA TYR A 152 -7.44 12.41 -1.18
C TYR A 152 -6.18 13.10 -1.71
N ILE A 153 -5.44 13.80 -0.85
CA ILE A 153 -4.14 14.42 -1.17
C ILE A 153 -3.07 13.80 -0.27
N ALA A 154 -1.85 13.61 -0.78
CA ALA A 154 -0.75 13.04 -0.02
C ALA A 154 0.58 13.68 -0.38
N ALA A 155 1.42 13.89 0.63
CA ALA A 155 2.86 14.06 0.50
C ALA A 155 3.49 12.67 0.56
N VAL A 156 4.00 12.19 -0.56
CA VAL A 156 4.48 10.82 -0.78
C VAL A 156 6.01 10.84 -0.84
N ALA A 157 6.64 9.79 -0.32
CA ALA A 157 8.07 9.60 -0.47
C ALA A 157 8.45 9.65 -1.96
N PRO A 158 9.51 10.40 -2.30
CA PRO A 158 9.95 10.54 -3.69
C PRO A 158 10.57 9.25 -4.22
N GLU A 159 10.34 8.97 -5.50
CA GLU A 159 11.12 7.96 -6.21
C GLU A 159 12.52 8.50 -6.56
N THR A 160 13.56 7.75 -6.24
CA THR A 160 14.96 8.16 -6.46
C THR A 160 15.71 7.26 -7.42
N ASP A 161 15.11 6.13 -7.81
CA ASP A 161 15.73 5.19 -8.74
C ASP A 161 15.69 5.75 -10.17
N LEU A 162 16.84 6.28 -10.59
CA LEU A 162 17.12 6.56 -11.99
C LEU A 162 17.76 5.31 -12.60
N ASP A 163 17.01 4.59 -13.42
CA ASP A 163 17.56 3.47 -14.21
C ASP A 163 18.34 4.01 -15.42
N ASP A 164 19.47 4.66 -15.15
CA ASP A 164 20.40 5.18 -16.17
C ASP A 164 21.69 4.35 -16.14
N GLY A 165 21.68 3.27 -16.93
CA GLY A 165 22.69 2.20 -16.97
C GLY A 165 24.12 2.59 -17.36
N ALA A 166 24.57 3.82 -17.10
CA ALA A 166 25.94 4.25 -17.34
C ALA A 166 26.59 5.06 -16.21
N ASN A 167 25.86 5.72 -15.31
CA ASN A 167 26.40 6.39 -14.11
C ASN A 167 25.20 6.84 -13.27
N SER A 168 25.01 6.36 -12.04
CA SER A 168 23.95 6.89 -11.17
C SER A 168 24.28 8.35 -10.81
N PRO A 169 23.59 9.37 -11.35
CA PRO A 169 23.81 10.74 -10.91
C PRO A 169 23.36 10.86 -9.45
N THR A 170 23.95 11.79 -8.71
CA THR A 170 23.46 12.08 -7.36
C THR A 170 22.07 12.71 -7.47
N THR A 171 21.03 12.00 -7.03
CA THR A 171 19.67 12.53 -6.93
C THR A 171 19.53 13.33 -5.65
N GLU A 172 19.17 14.61 -5.75
CA GLU A 172 18.88 15.47 -4.60
C GLU A 172 17.36 15.63 -4.44
N THR A 173 16.77 14.97 -3.44
CA THR A 173 15.35 15.23 -3.15
C THR A 173 15.16 16.28 -2.07
N ARG A 174 14.41 17.34 -2.38
CA ARG A 174 14.15 18.47 -1.48
C ARG A 174 12.72 18.52 -0.95
N LEU A 175 11.78 17.89 -1.65
CA LEU A 175 10.36 17.88 -1.33
C LEU A 175 9.78 16.48 -1.58
N PRO A 176 8.73 16.08 -0.85
CA PRO A 176 7.96 14.89 -1.20
C PRO A 176 7.27 15.09 -2.55
N GLU A 177 6.91 13.98 -3.19
CA GLU A 177 5.93 14.02 -4.28
C GLU A 177 4.57 14.44 -3.73
N ILE A 178 3.84 15.26 -4.47
CA ILE A 178 2.46 15.61 -4.13
C ILE A 178 1.53 14.85 -5.05
N HIS A 179 0.72 13.95 -4.49
CA HIS A 179 -0.31 13.22 -5.22
C HIS A 179 -1.69 13.70 -4.78
N ALA A 180 -2.62 13.79 -5.72
CA ALA A 180 -4.01 14.12 -5.44
C ALA A 180 -4.97 13.28 -6.28
N LYS A 181 -6.09 12.92 -5.67
CA LYS A 181 -7.24 12.26 -6.29
C LYS A 181 -8.52 12.90 -5.82
N TYR A 182 -9.46 13.14 -6.72
CA TYR A 182 -10.85 13.39 -6.37
C TYR A 182 -11.75 12.35 -7.02
N THR A 183 -12.57 11.67 -6.23
CA THR A 183 -13.52 10.67 -6.72
C THR A 183 -14.94 11.21 -6.66
N PHE A 184 -15.63 11.20 -7.79
CA PHE A 184 -17.06 11.43 -7.93
C PHE A 184 -17.80 10.10 -7.83
N PRO A 185 -18.49 9.81 -6.71
CA PRO A 185 -19.28 8.59 -6.58
C PRO A 185 -20.65 8.75 -7.25
N GLY A 186 -21.10 7.70 -7.92
CA GLY A 186 -22.50 7.48 -8.30
C GLY A 186 -23.00 6.16 -7.73
N PRO A 187 -24.28 5.79 -7.95
CA PRO A 187 -24.86 4.58 -7.35
C PRO A 187 -24.12 3.29 -7.73
N ASN A 188 -23.72 3.17 -9.01
CA ASN A 188 -23.07 1.98 -9.57
C ASN A 188 -21.81 2.32 -10.39
N TRP A 189 -21.34 3.56 -10.31
CA TRP A 189 -20.19 4.05 -11.05
C TRP A 189 -19.40 5.01 -10.18
N HIS A 190 -18.15 5.22 -10.55
CA HIS A 190 -17.37 6.33 -10.02
C HIS A 190 -16.43 6.84 -11.12
N VAL A 191 -16.09 8.11 -11.05
CA VAL A 191 -15.05 8.71 -11.89
C VAL A 191 -14.03 9.34 -10.95
N SER A 192 -12.75 9.07 -11.17
CA SER A 192 -11.68 9.69 -10.41
C SER A 192 -10.83 10.57 -11.32
N ILE A 193 -10.54 11.78 -10.86
CA ILE A 193 -9.53 12.65 -11.46
C ILE A 193 -8.29 12.58 -10.57
N LEU A 194 -7.14 12.37 -11.19
CA LEU A 194 -5.86 12.14 -10.53
C LEU A 194 -4.86 13.15 -11.06
N GLY A 195 -3.98 13.66 -10.22
CA GLY A 195 -2.88 14.53 -10.63
C GLY A 195 -1.81 14.61 -9.57
N GLY A 196 -0.58 14.88 -9.98
CA GLY A 196 0.53 14.94 -9.04
C GLY A 196 1.74 15.64 -9.64
N LEU A 197 2.65 16.00 -8.74
CA LEU A 197 3.88 16.70 -9.03
C LEU A 197 5.01 15.99 -8.29
N GLY A 198 5.99 15.50 -9.04
CA GLY A 198 7.26 15.06 -8.48
C GLY A 198 8.34 16.13 -8.69
N THR A 199 9.24 16.24 -7.73
CA THR A 199 10.43 17.09 -7.84
C THR A 199 11.65 16.19 -7.76
N PHE A 200 12.14 15.81 -8.93
CA PHE A 200 13.46 15.22 -9.14
C PHE A 200 14.48 16.35 -9.40
#